data_AF-A0A5F9ZI35-F1
#
_entry.id   AF-A0A5F9ZI35-F1
#
_cell.length_a   1.000
_cell.length_b   1.000
_cell.length_c   1.000
_cell.angle_alpha   90.00
_cell.angle_beta   90.00
_cell.angle_gamma   90.00
#
_symmetry.space_group_name_H-M   'P 1'
#
loop_
_entity.id
_entity.type
_entity.pdbx_description
1 polymer ?
#
loop_
_entity_poly.entity_id
_entity_poly.type
_entity_poly.pdbx_seq_one_letter_code
_entity_poly.pdbx_strand_id
1 'polypeptide(L)' 'STGSSLMPQKKNPDSLELIRSKAGRVFGRCAGLLMTLKGLPSTYNKDLQQA' A
#
# COMPACT_ATOMS: atom_id res chain seq x y z
N SER A 1 3.95 3.60 -19.90
CA SER A 1 5.41 3.61 -20.03
C SER A 1 5.89 4.96 -20.43
N THR A 2 6.71 5.57 -19.60
CA THR A 2 7.46 6.78 -19.92
C THR A 2 8.60 6.37 -20.84
N GLY A 3 8.69 7.01 -22.01
CA GLY A 3 9.76 6.80 -22.98
C GLY A 3 10.83 7.87 -22.83
N SER A 4 12.09 7.53 -23.11
CA SER A 4 13.16 8.51 -23.20
C SER A 4 13.11 9.22 -24.56
N SER A 5 13.25 10.55 -24.58
CA SER A 5 13.32 11.35 -25.81
C SER A 5 14.57 11.07 -26.66
N LEU A 6 15.64 10.58 -26.05
CA LEU A 6 16.90 10.24 -26.73
C LEU A 6 16.97 8.77 -27.16
N MET A 7 16.22 7.88 -26.50
CA MET A 7 16.19 6.45 -26.75
C MET A 7 14.77 5.98 -27.12
N PRO A 8 14.42 5.97 -28.42
CA PRO A 8 13.05 5.76 -28.88
C PRO A 8 12.48 4.36 -28.59
N GLN A 9 13.33 3.36 -28.37
CA GLN A 9 12.91 2.00 -28.02
C GLN A 9 12.86 1.74 -26.51
N LYS A 10 13.45 2.62 -25.68
CA LYS A 10 13.46 2.44 -24.23
C LYS A 10 12.11 2.87 -23.65
N LYS A 11 11.26 1.90 -23.33
CA LYS A 11 9.98 2.08 -22.65
C LYS A 11 10.11 1.62 -21.19
N ASN A 12 9.97 2.54 -20.24
CA ASN A 12 10.03 2.17 -18.83
C ASN A 12 8.69 1.57 -18.37
N PRO A 13 8.67 0.47 -17.61
CA PRO A 13 7.44 -0.18 -17.16
C PRO A 13 6.85 0.49 -15.89
N ASP A 14 6.73 1.82 -15.86
CA ASP A 14 6.33 2.57 -14.65
C ASP A 14 4.98 2.12 -14.08
N SER A 15 4.05 1.68 -14.94
CA SER A 15 2.76 1.13 -14.51
C SER A 15 2.92 -0.13 -13.65
N LEU A 16 3.87 -1.00 -14.00
CA LEU A 16 4.18 -2.19 -13.20
C LEU A 16 4.92 -1.81 -11.92
N GLU A 17 5.78 -0.78 -11.95
CA GLU A 17 6.45 -0.27 -10.75
C GLU A 17 5.45 0.30 -9.74
N LEU A 18 4.44 1.03 -10.22
CA LEU A 18 3.35 1.53 -9.40
C LEU A 18 2.55 0.39 -8.80
N ILE A 19 2.14 -0.61 -9.59
CA ILE A 19 1.42 -1.80 -9.09
C ILE A 19 2.23 -2.51 -8.01
N ARG A 20 3.54 -2.70 -8.22
CA ARG A 20 4.44 -3.29 -7.22
C ARG A 20 4.46 -2.49 -5.92
N SER A 21 4.56 -1.16 -5.98
CA SER A 21 4.57 -0.30 -4.79
C SER A 21 3.25 -0.35 -4.00
N LYS A 22 2.11 -0.57 -4.68
CA LYS A 22 0.79 -0.63 -4.05
C LYS A 22 0.61 -1.86 -3.17
N ALA A 23 1.28 -2.97 -3.49
CA ALA A 23 1.24 -4.17 -2.67
C ALA A 23 1.72 -3.90 -1.22
N GLY A 24 2.85 -3.21 -1.06
CA GLY A 24 3.37 -2.84 0.27
C GLY A 24 2.44 -1.91 1.04
N ARG A 25 1.78 -0.96 0.35
CA ARG A 25 0.79 -0.07 0.98
C ARG A 25 -0.43 -0.83 1.51
N VAL A 26 -0.95 -1.79 0.75
CA VAL A 26 -2.10 -2.60 1.19
C VAL A 26 -1.71 -3.48 2.37
N PHE A 27 -0.55 -4.13 2.30
CA PHE A 27 -0.05 -4.95 3.39
C PHE A 27 0.16 -4.13 4.68
N GLY A 28 0.76 -2.94 4.59
CA GLY A 28 0.96 -2.07 5.75
C GLY A 28 -0.34 -1.65 6.43
N ARG A 29 -1.41 -1.38 5.65
CA ARG A 29 -2.74 -1.10 6.20
C ARG A 29 -3.33 -2.31 6.91
N CYS A 30 -3.20 -3.50 6.32
CA CYS A 30 -3.67 -4.75 6.91
C CYS A 30 -2.94 -5.05 8.24
N ALA A 31 -1.61 -4.96 8.24
CA ALA A 31 -0.80 -5.18 9.44
C ALA A 31 -1.11 -4.14 10.53
N GLY A 32 -1.30 -2.87 10.16
CA GLY A 32 -1.72 -1.81 11.08
C GLY A 32 -3.07 -2.12 11.73
N LEU A 33 -4.07 -2.48 10.92
CA LEU A 33 -5.39 -2.86 11.41
C LEU A 33 -5.34 -4.05 12.38
N LEU A 34 -4.59 -5.10 12.03
CA LEU A 34 -4.43 -6.27 12.90
C LEU A 34 -3.80 -5.90 14.25
N MET A 35 -2.83 -4.97 14.26
CA MET A 35 -2.21 -4.48 15.50
C MET A 35 -3.16 -3.62 16.33
N THR A 36 -4.00 -2.78 15.70
CA THR A 36 -5.05 -2.03 16.40
C THR A 36 -6.06 -2.95 17.05
N LEU A 37 -6.43 -4.06 16.38
CA LEU A 37 -7.44 -5.01 16.87
C LEU A 37 -6.90 -6.00 17.92
N LYS A 38 -5.59 -6.25 17.93
CA LYS A 38 -4.98 -7.27 18.79
C LYS A 38 -5.10 -6.89 20.27
N GLY A 39 -5.89 -7.68 21.02
CA GLY A 39 -5.98 -7.57 22.48
C GLY A 39 -6.91 -6.46 22.97
N LEU A 40 -7.73 -5.88 22.08
CA LEU A 40 -8.80 -4.96 22.50
C LEU A 40 -9.83 -5.69 23.38
N PRO A 41 -10.16 -5.15 24.57
CA PRO A 41 -11.23 -5.70 25.40
C PRO A 41 -12.58 -5.49 24.73
N SER A 42 -13.57 -6.31 25.10
CA SER A 42 -14.88 -6.30 24.46
C SER A 42 -15.67 -4.99 24.66
N THR A 43 -16.53 -4.76 23.66
CA THR A 43 -17.32 -3.56 23.32
C THR A 43 -16.52 -2.42 22.68
N TYR A 44 -17.19 -1.30 22.39
CA TYR A 44 -16.61 -0.23 21.59
C TYR A 44 -15.46 0.48 22.34
N ASN A 45 -14.30 0.57 21.67
CA ASN A 45 -13.14 1.34 22.10
C ASN A 45 -12.82 2.41 21.05
N LYS A 46 -12.33 3.58 21.47
CA LYS A 46 -12.01 4.70 20.55
C LYS A 46 -10.90 4.35 19.55
N ASP A 47 -10.05 3.39 19.87
CA ASP A 47 -9.00 2.85 18.99
C ASP A 47 -9.57 2.32 17.67
N LEU A 48 -10.83 1.87 17.65
CA LEU A 48 -11.53 1.43 16.44
C LEU A 48 -11.81 2.56 15.43
N GLN A 49 -11.62 3.83 15.80
CA GLN A 49 -11.73 4.94 14.84
C GLN A 49 -10.46 5.11 13.99
N GLN A 50 -9.33 4.54 14.41
CA GLN A 50 -8.07 4.57 13.68
C GLN A 50 -7.87 3.34 12.77
N ALA A 51 -8.73 2.33 12.95
CA ALA A 51 -8.86 1.14 12.09
C ALA A 51 -9.51 1.49 10.75
#